data_AF-A0AAV4J558-F1
#
_entry.id   AF-A0AAV4J558-F1
#
_cell.length_a   1.000
_cell.length_b   1.000
_cell.length_c   1.000
_cell.angle_alpha   90.00
_cell.angle_beta   90.00
_cell.angle_gamma   90.00
#
_symmetry.space_group_name_H-M   'P 1'
#
loop_
_entity.id
_entity.type
_entity.pdbx_description
1 polymer ?
#
loop_
_entity_poly.entity_id
_entity_poly.type
_entity_poly.pdbx_seq_one_letter_code
_entity_poly.pdbx_strand_id
1 'polypeptide(L)'
;MGGLCVGACLAGQLGDALGRKKTIYLFVLEHSVFNILAAFSPSWQLFAVCRFFIGLGIGGILVVSFTYGMEFLPTRWRPMCACLPSWAMGVSMFALTAWLLEDWAQLHLICGLCGLPALFGYFFVPESLRYLTVKGRLHEAEGVIARIAKTNGKALPPMTSEVLQAVAENEKKTRANEAQYTYLDIFANRNTTKITLILCFEW
;
A
#
# COMPACT_ATOMS: atom_id res chain seq x y z
N MET A 1 -14.33 -5.52 11.00
CA MET A 1 -13.44 -6.41 10.23
C MET A 1 -13.86 -6.58 8.77
N GLY A 2 -15.15 -6.70 8.44
CA GLY A 2 -15.58 -6.86 7.03
C GLY A 2 -15.00 -5.83 6.06
N GLY A 3 -14.96 -4.55 6.44
CA GLY A 3 -14.35 -3.49 5.62
C GLY A 3 -12.88 -3.74 5.32
N LEU A 4 -12.09 -4.13 6.32
CA LEU A 4 -10.66 -4.42 6.18
C LEU A 4 -10.40 -5.58 5.22
N CYS A 5 -11.19 -6.66 5.31
CA CYS A 5 -11.07 -7.79 4.38
C CYS A 5 -11.35 -7.35 2.94
N VAL A 6 -12.43 -6.59 2.73
CA VAL A 6 -12.79 -6.06 1.40
C VAL A 6 -11.70 -5.13 0.88
N GLY A 7 -11.19 -4.22 1.72
CA GLY A 7 -10.10 -3.32 1.38
C GLY A 7 -8.83 -4.06 0.98
N ALA A 8 -8.42 -5.08 1.74
CA ALA A 8 -7.24 -5.88 1.43
C ALA A 8 -7.35 -6.61 0.09
N CYS A 9 -8.53 -7.19 -0.22
CA CYS A 9 -8.76 -7.85 -1.51
C CYS A 9 -8.73 -6.86 -2.68
N LEU A 10 -9.43 -5.72 -2.56
CA LEU A 10 -9.55 -4.75 -3.65
C LEU A 10 -8.25 -3.96 -3.90
N ALA A 11 -7.50 -3.67 -2.84
CA ALA A 11 -6.35 -2.78 -2.93
C ALA A 11 -5.18 -3.37 -3.74
N GLY A 12 -5.01 -4.69 -3.75
CA GLY A 12 -4.02 -5.34 -4.61
C GLY A 12 -4.27 -5.05 -6.09
N GLN A 13 -5.51 -5.27 -6.53
CA GLN A 13 -5.92 -5.00 -7.92
C GLN A 13 -5.84 -3.52 -8.27
N LEU A 14 -6.29 -2.64 -7.37
CA LEU A 14 -6.20 -1.18 -7.57
C LEU A 14 -4.74 -0.71 -7.66
N GLY A 15 -3.85 -1.24 -6.82
CA GLY A 15 -2.41 -0.93 -6.84
C GLY A 15 -1.73 -1.32 -8.15
N ASP A 16 -2.17 -2.42 -8.76
CA ASP A 16 -1.71 -2.86 -10.07
C ASP A 16 -2.35 -2.11 -11.25
N ALA A 17 -3.59 -1.67 -11.10
CA ALA A 17 -4.30 -0.93 -12.14
C ALA A 17 -3.87 0.54 -12.21
N LEU A 18 -3.94 1.26 -11.09
CA LEU A 18 -3.75 2.71 -10.99
C LEU A 18 -2.32 3.13 -10.64
N GLY A 19 -1.54 2.22 -10.03
CA GLY A 19 -0.23 2.51 -9.46
C GLY A 19 -0.27 2.50 -7.93
N ARG A 20 0.87 2.21 -7.31
CA ARG A 20 0.96 1.96 -5.87
C ARG A 20 0.82 3.26 -5.11
N LYS A 21 1.57 4.29 -5.54
CA LYS A 21 1.52 5.63 -4.96
C LYS A 21 0.08 6.15 -4.96
N LYS A 22 -0.55 6.24 -6.13
CA LYS A 22 -1.93 6.76 -6.25
C LYS A 22 -2.90 6.00 -5.34
N THR A 23 -2.81 4.68 -5.31
CA THR A 23 -3.70 3.84 -4.52
C THR A 23 -3.56 4.09 -3.01
N ILE A 24 -2.32 4.17 -2.49
CA ILE A 24 -2.08 4.49 -1.06
C ILE A 24 -2.73 5.83 -0.71
N TYR A 25 -2.47 6.88 -1.50
CA TYR A 25 -2.98 8.22 -1.20
C TYR A 25 -4.50 8.34 -1.33
N LEU A 26 -5.12 7.57 -2.23
CA LEU A 26 -6.58 7.47 -2.32
C LEU A 26 -7.17 6.84 -1.04
N PHE A 27 -6.60 5.74 -0.54
CA PHE A 27 -7.06 5.13 0.70
C PHE A 27 -6.76 6.00 1.93
N VAL A 28 -5.65 6.74 1.97
CA VAL A 28 -5.38 7.70 3.05
C VAL A 28 -6.42 8.81 3.07
N LEU A 29 -6.78 9.36 1.89
CA LEU A 29 -7.81 10.37 1.78
C LEU A 29 -9.18 9.84 2.23
N GLU A 30 -9.56 8.67 1.72
CA GLU A 30 -10.80 7.99 2.07
C GLU A 30 -10.88 7.71 3.58
N HIS A 31 -9.83 7.13 4.16
CA HIS A 31 -9.71 6.88 5.59
C HIS A 31 -9.84 8.16 6.44
N SER A 32 -9.19 9.26 6.04
CA SER A 32 -9.27 10.54 6.74
C SER A 32 -10.67 11.13 6.70
N VAL A 33 -11.32 11.12 5.52
CA VAL A 33 -12.68 11.65 5.34
C VAL A 33 -13.67 10.87 6.19
N PHE A 34 -13.65 9.54 6.15
CA PHE A 34 -14.60 8.74 6.92
C PHE A 34 -14.36 8.79 8.43
N ASN A 35 -13.12 9.00 8.89
CA ASN A 35 -12.87 9.28 10.31
C ASN A 35 -13.51 10.60 10.77
N ILE A 36 -13.36 11.67 9.97
CA ILE A 36 -14.00 12.96 10.29
C ILE A 36 -15.52 12.81 10.28
N LEU A 37 -16.09 12.13 9.27
CA LEU A 37 -17.54 11.87 9.21
C LEU A 37 -18.04 11.03 10.38
N ALA A 38 -17.27 10.04 10.84
CA ALA A 38 -17.64 9.21 11.98
C ALA A 38 -17.80 10.02 13.27
N ALA A 39 -16.96 11.04 13.48
CA ALA A 39 -17.02 11.89 14.66
C ALA A 39 -18.31 12.72 14.75
N PHE A 40 -18.92 13.07 13.61
CA PHE A 40 -20.18 13.83 13.55
C PHE A 40 -21.41 12.93 13.33
N SER A 41 -21.28 11.62 13.50
CA SER A 41 -22.37 10.69 13.22
C SER A 41 -23.50 10.82 14.27
N PRO A 42 -24.75 11.13 13.87
CA PRO A 42 -25.86 11.31 14.80
C PRO A 42 -26.58 9.99 15.12
N SER A 43 -26.25 8.90 14.41
CA SER A 43 -26.88 7.58 14.56
C SER A 43 -25.86 6.46 14.50
N TRP A 44 -26.16 5.36 15.19
CA TRP A 44 -25.27 4.19 15.23
C TRP A 44 -25.11 3.56 13.84
N GLN A 45 -26.13 3.62 12.99
CA GLN A 45 -26.10 3.07 11.63
C GLN A 45 -25.08 3.82 10.77
N LEU A 46 -25.11 5.16 10.80
CA LEU A 46 -24.14 5.96 10.06
C LEU A 46 -22.73 5.71 10.60
N PHE A 47 -22.56 5.64 11.92
CA PHE A 47 -21.29 5.30 12.53
C PHE A 47 -20.76 3.93 12.07
N ALA A 48 -21.62 2.91 12.02
CA ALA A 48 -21.26 1.57 11.56
C ALA A 48 -20.83 1.55 10.08
N VAL A 49 -21.52 2.31 9.23
CA VAL A 49 -21.14 2.49 7.81
C VAL A 49 -19.79 3.19 7.71
N CYS A 50 -19.59 4.30 8.42
CA CYS A 50 -18.29 4.98 8.47
C CYS A 50 -17.18 4.03 8.94
N ARG A 51 -17.42 3.22 9.98
CA ARG A 51 -16.46 2.21 10.47
C ARG A 51 -16.13 1.14 9.44
N PHE A 52 -17.08 0.76 8.59
CA PHE A 52 -16.81 -0.15 7.48
C PHE A 52 -15.79 0.46 6.50
N PHE A 53 -16.02 1.70 6.05
CA PHE A 53 -15.12 2.39 5.13
C PHE A 53 -13.76 2.73 5.77
N ILE A 54 -13.73 3.19 7.02
CA ILE A 54 -12.47 3.37 7.78
C ILE A 54 -11.64 2.07 7.75
N GLY A 55 -12.29 0.92 7.97
CA GLY A 55 -11.66 -0.39 7.90
C GLY A 55 -11.17 -0.74 6.49
N LEU A 56 -11.95 -0.42 5.46
CA LEU A 56 -11.58 -0.60 4.06
C LEU A 56 -10.30 0.17 3.71
N GLY A 57 -10.22 1.44 4.10
CA GLY A 57 -9.01 2.25 3.96
C GLY A 57 -7.80 1.65 4.65
N ILE A 58 -7.94 1.18 5.90
CA ILE A 58 -6.84 0.52 6.65
C ILE A 58 -6.35 -0.73 5.89
N GLY A 59 -7.27 -1.60 5.47
CA GLY A 59 -6.92 -2.82 4.72
C GLY A 59 -6.18 -2.50 3.42
N GLY A 60 -6.61 -1.46 2.70
CA GLY A 60 -5.96 -1.07 1.47
C GLY A 60 -4.59 -0.44 1.66
N ILE A 61 -4.45 0.44 2.66
CA ILE A 61 -3.14 1.02 3.03
C ILE A 61 -2.17 -0.08 3.43
N LEU A 62 -2.59 -1.04 4.25
CA LEU A 62 -1.73 -2.13 4.73
C LEU A 62 -1.13 -2.94 3.56
N VAL A 63 -1.97 -3.39 2.63
CA VAL A 63 -1.54 -4.22 1.49
C VAL A 63 -0.61 -3.46 0.57
N VAL A 64 -0.99 -2.24 0.16
CA VAL A 64 -0.25 -1.51 -0.89
C VAL A 64 1.03 -0.89 -0.33
N SER A 65 1.01 -0.37 0.90
CA SER A 65 2.18 0.31 1.50
C SER A 65 3.34 -0.67 1.72
N PHE A 66 3.06 -1.89 2.14
CA PHE A 66 4.08 -2.92 2.34
C PHE A 66 4.72 -3.33 1.01
N THR A 67 3.91 -3.61 -0.01
CA THR A 67 4.41 -3.92 -1.36
C THR A 67 5.21 -2.77 -1.94
N TYR A 68 4.72 -1.54 -1.78
CA TYR A 68 5.36 -0.33 -2.27
C TYR A 68 6.78 -0.17 -1.68
N GLY A 69 6.95 -0.31 -0.36
CA GLY A 69 8.27 -0.20 0.27
C GLY A 69 9.27 -1.26 -0.23
N MET A 70 8.81 -2.51 -0.40
CA MET A 70 9.65 -3.61 -0.89
C MET A 70 10.12 -3.45 -2.33
N GLU A 71 9.44 -2.64 -3.15
CA GLU A 71 9.80 -2.38 -4.54
C GLU A 71 11.00 -1.43 -4.67
N PHE A 72 11.31 -0.60 -3.66
CA PHE A 72 12.50 0.26 -3.64
C PHE A 72 13.72 -0.39 -2.97
N LEU A 73 13.49 -1.48 -2.23
CA LEU A 73 14.55 -2.16 -1.50
C LEU A 73 15.17 -3.30 -2.31
N PRO A 74 16.51 -3.44 -2.26
CA PRO A 74 17.16 -4.67 -2.72
C PRO A 74 16.70 -5.86 -1.89
N THR A 75 16.68 -7.06 -2.47
CA THR A 75 16.22 -8.30 -1.82
C THR A 75 16.82 -8.52 -0.43
N ARG A 76 18.12 -8.20 -0.24
CA ARG A 76 18.81 -8.34 1.05
C ARG A 76 18.24 -7.49 2.19
N TRP A 77 17.61 -6.36 1.88
CA TRP A 77 17.10 -5.40 2.87
C TRP A 77 15.58 -5.49 3.05
N ARG A 78 14.87 -6.27 2.23
CA ARG A 78 13.41 -6.43 2.36
C ARG A 78 12.95 -6.85 3.76
N PRO A 79 13.66 -7.74 4.51
CA PRO A 79 13.25 -8.07 5.88
C PRO A 79 13.22 -6.85 6.82
N MET A 80 14.10 -5.87 6.61
CA MET A 80 14.13 -4.65 7.44
C MET A 80 12.85 -3.83 7.34
N CYS A 81 12.18 -3.83 6.18
CA CYS A 81 10.87 -3.17 6.02
C CYS A 81 9.80 -3.77 6.93
N ALA A 82 9.84 -5.10 7.15
CA ALA A 82 8.92 -5.78 8.05
C ALA A 82 9.26 -5.56 9.53
N CYS A 83 10.55 -5.37 9.84
CA CYS A 83 11.01 -5.16 11.22
C CYS A 83 10.77 -3.75 11.76
N LEU A 84 10.38 -2.78 10.94
CA LEU A 84 10.08 -1.42 11.41
C LEU A 84 8.84 -1.44 12.31
N PRO A 85 8.92 -1.04 13.60
CA PRO A 85 7.83 -1.16 14.57
C PRO A 85 6.75 -0.08 14.38
N SER A 86 6.49 0.33 13.14
CA SER A 86 5.55 1.39 12.77
C SER A 86 4.13 1.13 13.31
N TRP A 87 3.66 -0.11 13.23
CA TRP A 87 2.36 -0.50 13.79
C TRP A 87 2.31 -0.37 15.31
N ALA A 88 3.30 -0.93 16.01
CA ALA A 88 3.38 -0.86 17.47
C ALA A 88 3.46 0.60 17.96
N MET A 89 4.28 1.42 17.30
CA MET A 89 4.36 2.86 17.57
C MET A 89 3.02 3.55 17.35
N GLY A 90 2.32 3.25 16.24
CA GLY A 90 1.00 3.81 15.95
C GLY A 90 -0.04 3.44 17.01
N VAL A 91 -0.08 2.19 17.44
CA VAL A 91 -0.99 1.72 18.51
C VAL A 91 -0.66 2.37 19.84
N SER A 92 0.61 2.50 20.21
CA SER A 92 1.03 3.20 21.43
C SER A 92 0.65 4.68 21.40
N MET A 93 0.86 5.36 20.28
CA MET A 93 0.42 6.75 20.10
C MET A 93 -1.11 6.88 20.20
N PHE A 94 -1.85 5.97 19.57
CA PHE A 94 -3.30 5.96 19.64
C PHE A 94 -3.80 5.73 21.08
N ALA A 95 -3.21 4.79 21.81
CA ALA A 95 -3.53 4.52 23.22
C ALA A 95 -3.29 5.74 24.11
N LEU A 96 -2.17 6.46 23.89
CA LEU A 96 -1.88 7.70 24.60
C LEU A 96 -2.93 8.78 24.29
N THR A 97 -3.31 8.95 23.03
CA THR A 97 -4.36 9.91 22.65
C THR A 97 -5.71 9.55 23.24
N ALA A 98 -6.06 8.26 23.28
CA ALA A 98 -7.30 7.76 23.90
C ALA A 98 -7.33 7.98 25.41
N TRP A 99 -6.18 7.93 26.06
CA TRP A 99 -6.08 8.24 27.49
C TRP A 99 -6.23 9.75 27.77
N LEU A 100 -5.72 10.61 26.88
CA LEU A 100 -5.82 12.07 27.02
C LEU A 100 -7.20 12.63 26.64
N LEU A 101 -7.86 11.98 25.67
CA LEU A 101 -9.10 12.44 25.07
C LEU A 101 -10.14 11.35 25.29
N GLU A 102 -10.87 11.48 26.39
CA GLU A 102 -11.89 10.51 26.81
C GLU A 102 -13.09 10.45 25.85
N ASP A 103 -13.25 11.43 24.95
CA ASP A 103 -14.32 11.49 23.95
C ASP A 103 -13.95 10.76 22.64
N TRP A 104 -14.75 9.74 22.31
CA TRP A 104 -14.62 8.93 21.11
C TRP A 104 -14.72 9.75 19.81
N ALA A 105 -15.51 10.84 19.80
CA ALA A 105 -15.66 11.69 18.62
C ALA A 105 -14.38 12.50 18.37
N GLN A 106 -13.76 13.02 19.43
CA GLN A 106 -12.47 13.73 19.34
C GLN A 106 -11.35 12.80 18.84
N LEU A 107 -11.36 11.54 19.26
CA LEU A 107 -10.40 10.54 18.76
C LEU A 107 -10.52 10.33 17.26
N HIS A 108 -11.75 10.17 16.75
CA HIS A 108 -11.99 10.04 15.32
C HIS A 108 -11.57 11.31 14.54
N LEU A 109 -11.83 12.50 15.07
CA LEU A 109 -11.36 13.75 14.47
C LEU A 109 -9.83 13.80 14.37
N ILE A 110 -9.13 13.49 15.45
CA ILE A 110 -7.66 13.54 15.47
C ILE A 110 -7.07 12.50 14.53
N CYS A 111 -7.60 11.26 14.52
CA CYS A 111 -7.17 10.25 13.55
C CYS A 111 -7.35 10.74 12.10
N GLY A 112 -8.50 11.34 11.79
CA GLY A 112 -8.78 11.87 10.46
C GLY A 112 -7.85 13.02 10.07
N LEU A 113 -7.65 13.98 10.99
CA LEU A 113 -6.84 15.18 10.78
C LEU A 113 -5.34 14.85 10.70
N CYS A 114 -4.83 13.93 11.51
CA CYS A 114 -3.43 13.48 11.46
C CYS A 114 -3.08 12.81 10.13
N GLY A 115 -4.05 12.20 9.44
CA GLY A 115 -3.86 11.62 8.11
C GLY A 115 -3.72 12.67 7.00
N LEU A 116 -4.28 13.88 7.15
CA LEU A 116 -4.27 14.90 6.09
C LEU A 116 -2.86 15.40 5.73
N PRO A 117 -1.96 15.72 6.68
CA PRO A 117 -0.58 16.06 6.36
C PRO A 117 0.15 14.98 5.56
N ALA A 118 -0.18 13.70 5.77
CA ALA A 118 0.44 12.61 5.03
C ALA A 118 0.18 12.73 3.52
N LEU A 119 -0.98 13.26 3.11
CA LEU A 119 -1.33 13.47 1.69
C LEU A 119 -0.33 14.39 0.97
N PHE A 120 0.30 15.33 1.68
CA PHE A 120 1.33 16.20 1.10
C PHE A 120 2.54 15.40 0.60
N GLY A 121 2.81 14.23 1.20
CA GLY A 121 3.83 13.30 0.75
C GLY A 121 3.65 12.85 -0.71
N TYR A 122 2.43 12.92 -1.26
CA TYR A 122 2.15 12.59 -2.67
C TYR A 122 3.05 13.38 -3.63
N PHE A 123 3.42 14.62 -3.31
CA PHE A 123 4.25 15.43 -4.20
C PHE A 123 5.74 15.06 -4.14
N PHE A 124 6.20 14.46 -3.04
CA PHE A 124 7.61 14.16 -2.83
C PHE A 124 7.98 12.73 -3.20
N VAL A 125 7.06 11.79 -3.03
CA VAL A 125 7.32 10.36 -3.18
C VAL A 125 7.24 9.96 -4.67
N PRO A 126 8.23 9.24 -5.23
CA PRO A 126 8.16 8.74 -6.61
C PRO A 126 7.08 7.67 -6.78
N GLU A 127 6.78 7.27 -8.01
CA GLU A 127 5.97 6.06 -8.24
C GLU A 127 6.86 4.81 -8.20
N SER A 128 6.26 3.65 -7.98
CA SER A 128 6.95 2.36 -8.01
C SER A 128 7.71 2.13 -9.31
N LEU A 129 9.00 1.78 -9.19
CA LEU A 129 9.83 1.42 -10.34
C LEU A 129 9.24 0.23 -11.10
N ARG A 130 8.80 -0.80 -10.38
CA ARG A 130 8.21 -2.00 -10.98
C ARG A 130 6.94 -1.65 -11.76
N TYR A 131 6.06 -0.85 -11.18
CA TYR A 131 4.82 -0.43 -11.85
C TYR A 131 5.12 0.34 -13.15
N LEU A 132 6.05 1.29 -13.11
CA LEU A 132 6.42 2.09 -14.29
C LEU A 132 7.00 1.20 -15.39
N THR A 133 7.89 0.26 -15.06
CA THR A 133 8.47 -0.69 -16.02
C THR A 133 7.40 -1.59 -16.63
N VAL A 134 6.51 -2.16 -15.82
CA VAL A 134 5.43 -3.05 -16.29
C VAL A 134 4.43 -2.30 -17.19
N LYS A 135 4.15 -1.03 -16.90
CA LYS A 135 3.29 -0.18 -17.75
C LYS A 135 4.02 0.38 -18.99
N GLY A 136 5.31 0.08 -19.18
CA GLY A 136 6.11 0.58 -20.30
C GLY A 136 6.48 2.06 -20.20
N ARG A 137 6.33 2.70 -19.03
CA ARG A 137 6.65 4.11 -18.77
C ARG A 137 8.12 4.27 -18.43
N LEU A 138 9.00 3.90 -19.36
CA LEU A 138 10.44 3.75 -19.13
C LEU A 138 11.13 5.07 -18.79
N HIS A 139 10.76 6.18 -19.43
CA HIS A 139 11.33 7.49 -19.15
C HIS A 139 11.10 7.94 -17.70
N GLU A 140 9.92 7.64 -17.15
CA GLU A 140 9.62 7.94 -15.74
C GLU A 140 10.37 6.99 -14.80
N ALA A 141 10.49 5.71 -15.16
CA ALA A 141 11.27 4.74 -14.41
C ALA A 141 12.74 5.16 -14.29
N GLU A 142 13.34 5.64 -15.39
CA GLU A 142 14.69 6.21 -15.40
C GLU A 142 14.82 7.43 -14.50
N GLY A 143 13.85 8.35 -14.54
CA GLY A 143 13.82 9.52 -13.67
C GLY A 143 13.77 9.14 -12.18
N VAL A 144 13.03 8.09 -11.81
CA VAL A 144 12.99 7.56 -10.45
C VAL A 144 14.34 6.97 -10.04
N ILE A 145 14.97 6.15 -10.88
CA ILE A 145 16.30 5.58 -10.60
C ILE A 145 17.35 6.68 -10.47
N ALA A 146 17.34 7.68 -11.36
CA ALA A 146 18.26 8.80 -11.31
C ALA A 146 18.13 9.59 -10.01
N ARG A 147 16.90 9.80 -9.53
CA ARG A 147 16.66 10.44 -8.23
C ARG A 147 17.20 9.58 -7.07
N ILE A 148 16.96 8.28 -7.08
CA ILE A 148 17.47 7.35 -6.05
C ILE A 148 19.01 7.31 -6.05
N ALA A 149 19.63 7.24 -7.23
CA ALA A 149 21.08 7.25 -7.39
C ALA A 149 21.68 8.55 -6.83
N LYS A 150 21.08 9.70 -7.18
CA LYS A 150 21.47 11.02 -6.65
C LYS A 150 21.35 11.10 -5.12
N THR A 151 20.23 10.65 -4.55
CA THR A 151 20.03 10.64 -3.09
C THR A 151 21.03 9.72 -2.37
N ASN A 152 21.42 8.61 -2.99
CA ASN A 152 22.40 7.67 -2.45
C ASN A 152 23.86 8.08 -2.72
N GLY A 153 24.11 9.22 -3.40
CA GLY A 153 25.45 9.65 -3.79
C GLY A 153 26.14 8.69 -4.77
N LYS A 154 25.38 7.91 -5.55
CA LYS A 154 25.90 6.95 -6.53
C LYS A 154 25.66 7.43 -7.95
N ALA A 155 26.57 7.08 -8.86
CA ALA A 155 26.35 7.27 -10.28
C ALA A 155 25.19 6.38 -10.77
N LEU A 156 24.48 6.84 -11.79
CA LEU A 156 23.48 6.03 -12.47
C LEU A 156 24.19 4.79 -13.07
N PRO A 157 23.70 3.56 -12.85
CA PRO A 157 24.28 2.39 -13.47
C PRO A 157 24.32 2.54 -15.01
N PRO A 158 25.43 2.17 -15.67
CA PRO A 158 25.46 2.11 -17.13
C PRO A 158 24.37 1.14 -17.62
N MET A 159 23.79 1.39 -18.81
CA MET A 159 22.73 0.57 -19.41
C MET A 159 21.41 0.52 -18.62
N THR A 160 21.13 1.49 -17.74
CA THR A 160 19.85 1.54 -16.99
C THR A 160 18.64 1.44 -17.93
N SER A 161 18.63 2.17 -19.04
CA SER A 161 17.56 2.13 -20.04
C SER A 161 17.38 0.75 -20.66
N GLU A 162 18.48 0.09 -21.04
CA GLU A 162 18.47 -1.23 -21.68
C GLU A 162 18.01 -2.32 -20.71
N VAL A 163 18.46 -2.27 -19.46
CA VAL A 163 18.01 -3.19 -18.41
C VAL A 163 16.52 -3.02 -18.13
N LEU A 164 16.03 -1.77 -18.04
CA LEU A 164 14.61 -1.51 -17.86
C LEU A 164 13.78 -2.00 -19.06
N GLN A 165 14.27 -1.83 -20.28
CA GLN A 165 13.64 -2.38 -21.48
C GLN A 165 13.59 -3.90 -21.45
N ALA A 166 14.72 -4.56 -21.14
CA ALA A 166 14.79 -6.02 -21.04
C ALA A 166 13.84 -6.58 -19.98
N VAL A 167 13.74 -5.93 -18.82
CA VAL A 167 12.78 -6.30 -17.76
C VAL A 167 11.34 -6.10 -18.24
N ALA A 168 11.03 -4.98 -18.89
CA ALA A 168 9.70 -4.70 -19.42
C ALA A 168 9.29 -5.72 -20.50
N GLU A 169 10.20 -6.09 -21.39
CA GLU A 169 9.96 -7.12 -22.41
C GLU A 169 9.76 -8.50 -21.80
N ASN A 170 10.55 -8.87 -20.80
CA ASN A 170 10.43 -10.15 -20.12
C ASN A 170 9.07 -10.24 -19.39
N GLU A 171 8.68 -9.21 -18.65
CA GLU A 171 7.37 -9.13 -17.98
C GLU A 171 6.21 -9.18 -19.00
N LYS A 172 6.34 -8.52 -20.16
CA LYS A 172 5.34 -8.63 -21.25
C LYS A 172 5.24 -10.05 -21.80
N LYS A 173 6.37 -10.74 -22.02
CA LYS A 173 6.39 -12.13 -22.50
C LYS A 173 5.76 -13.07 -21.47
N THR A 174 6.09 -12.92 -20.20
CA THR A 174 5.50 -13.70 -19.11
C THR A 174 3.98 -13.50 -19.06
N ARG A 175 3.51 -12.25 -19.09
CA ARG A 175 2.06 -11.95 -19.09
C ARG A 175 1.32 -12.42 -20.34
N ALA A 176 1.98 -12.43 -21.49
CA ALA A 176 1.38 -12.95 -22.73
C ALA A 176 1.22 -14.48 -22.71
N ASN A 177 2.08 -15.17 -21.95
CA ASN A 177 2.07 -16.62 -21.80
C ASN A 177 1.24 -17.10 -20.59
N GLU A 178 0.93 -16.21 -19.65
CA GLU A 178 0.12 -16.52 -18.47
C GLU A 178 -1.39 -16.36 -18.76
N ALA A 179 -2.18 -17.37 -18.37
CA ALA A 179 -3.63 -17.24 -18.31
C ALA A 179 -4.02 -16.16 -17.29
N GLN A 180 -5.18 -15.50 -17.45
CA GLN A 180 -5.68 -14.57 -16.44
C GLN A 180 -6.00 -15.33 -15.14
N TYR A 181 -5.10 -15.24 -14.16
CA TYR A 181 -5.28 -15.88 -12.87
C TYR A 181 -6.28 -15.13 -12.01
N THR A 182 -7.17 -15.88 -11.38
CA THR A 182 -8.16 -15.40 -10.41
C THR A 182 -7.73 -15.82 -9.00
N TYR A 183 -8.34 -15.24 -7.96
CA TYR A 183 -8.08 -15.65 -6.57
C TYR A 183 -8.34 -17.15 -6.31
N LEU A 184 -9.23 -17.77 -7.10
CA LEU A 184 -9.53 -19.20 -6.98
C LEU A 184 -8.35 -20.09 -7.41
N ASP A 185 -7.48 -19.61 -8.30
CA ASP A 185 -6.35 -20.40 -8.81
C ASP A 185 -5.26 -20.59 -7.74
N ILE A 186 -5.27 -19.76 -6.70
CA ILE A 186 -4.43 -19.96 -5.52
C ILE A 186 -4.69 -21.33 -4.90
N PHE A 187 -5.95 -21.79 -4.95
CA PHE A 187 -6.38 -23.07 -4.38
C PHE A 187 -6.31 -24.24 -5.39
N ALA A 188 -5.96 -23.97 -6.65
CA ALA A 188 -5.95 -24.98 -7.71
C ALA A 188 -4.78 -25.97 -7.59
N ASN A 189 -3.64 -25.56 -7.00
CA ASN A 189 -2.47 -26.40 -6.82
C ASN A 189 -2.19 -26.66 -5.34
N ARG A 190 -1.91 -27.92 -4.97
CA ARG A 190 -1.61 -28.32 -3.58
C ARG A 190 -0.48 -27.52 -2.96
N ASN A 191 0.53 -27.14 -3.74
CA ASN A 191 1.67 -26.38 -3.23
C ASN A 191 1.31 -24.91 -2.95
N THR A 192 0.59 -24.25 -3.87
CA THR A 192 0.11 -22.87 -3.65
C THR A 192 -0.89 -22.82 -2.50
N THR A 193 -1.83 -23.77 -2.43
CA THR A 193 -2.77 -23.88 -1.30
C THR A 193 -2.04 -24.02 0.03
N LYS A 194 -1.01 -24.87 0.11
CA LYS A 194 -0.23 -25.05 1.34
C LYS A 194 0.46 -23.75 1.77
N ILE A 195 1.11 -23.06 0.83
CA ILE A 195 1.76 -21.78 1.10
C ILE A 195 0.74 -20.75 1.56
N THR A 196 -0.40 -20.66 0.88
CA THR A 196 -1.49 -19.74 1.25
C THR A 196 -2.03 -20.03 2.64
N LEU A 197 -2.25 -21.30 3.00
CA LEU A 197 -2.71 -21.66 4.34
C LEU A 197 -1.69 -21.29 5.43
N ILE A 198 -0.39 -21.49 5.16
CA ILE A 198 0.68 -21.07 6.08
C ILE A 198 0.65 -19.54 6.24
N LEU A 199 0.57 -18.80 5.14
CA LEU A 199 0.48 -17.33 5.18
C LEU A 199 -0.77 -16.87 5.91
N CYS A 200 -1.94 -17.48 5.67
CA CYS A 200 -3.17 -17.18 6.40
C CYS A 200 -3.10 -17.50 7.90
N PHE A 201 -2.22 -18.41 8.32
CA PHE A 201 -2.01 -18.74 9.73
C PHE A 201 -0.99 -17.80 10.42
N GLU A 202 0.00 -17.30 9.67
CA GLU A 202 0.97 -16.33 10.21
C GLU A 202 0.40 -14.91 10.38
N TRP A 203 -0.64 -14.56 9.62
CA TRP A 203 -1.37 -13.29 9.72
C TRP A 203 -2.48 -13.32 10.78
#